data_AF-A0A8J7XEH3-F1
#
_entry.id   AF-A0A8J7XEH3-F1
#
_cell.length_a   1.000
_cell.length_b   1.000
_cell.length_c   1.000
_cell.angle_alpha   90.00
_cell.angle_beta   90.00
_cell.angle_gamma   90.00
#
_symmetry.space_group_name_H-M   'P 1'
#
loop_
_entity.id
_entity.type
_entity.pdbx_description
1 polymer ?
#
loop_
_entity_poly.entity_id
_entity_poly.type
_entity_poly.pdbx_seq_one_letter_code
_entity_poly.pdbx_strand_id
1 'polypeptide(L)'
;GIMFGEPGFVRSGAEALEKLLELVREHGTIPEFNSPTYHPITLMLLRVICLAGEERTSKLAAELESHLWREMAWRWHPRLRQLCGPWGRAYLDSLYGGSGLVLMLADLVWGAFYDDGVAERFKHGHDWAFGGAMVLLANRHPDSVHGSIALEKDFPLTVKNSAEQVAFRFGDGDRSTWTPGGIADLTTWMDENIALGTSSRPHIHNLQGACYVAQWSRTGEIVEKLDDLGQAYTKYVQNGRLPGDCVDHFNHHLGGVYRSRPCLWPESGMAFVLQSGPTALVTYVPKAQERWTVKRLDGMMVFPRLNTIDAVMVDGKEESNYLGTPDVGILVRSGKVSLGLRMEWCDHELCDPKVFVEEARDHLMVGLRIADFEHESELSEHIYRRYGISIGAEVRWTPADSGVERMLGDLEKSELSDSWPMGIYGGHREVSFRMGETRLGGRLDPVSGTWLARDVPDPEGRVKRIELE
;
A
#
# COMPACT_ATOMS: atom_id res chain seq x y z
N GLY A 1 9.18 -34.35 -0.24
CA GLY A 1 9.85 -35.16 0.80
C GLY A 1 9.04 -36.39 1.12
N ILE A 2 8.06 -36.25 2.01
CA ILE A 2 7.24 -37.36 2.57
C ILE A 2 6.65 -38.26 1.49
N MET A 3 5.93 -37.69 0.52
CA MET A 3 5.27 -38.45 -0.56
C MET A 3 6.22 -39.32 -1.38
N PHE A 4 7.49 -38.91 -1.52
CA PHE A 4 8.49 -39.60 -2.34
C PHE A 4 9.51 -40.40 -1.51
N GLY A 5 9.36 -40.46 -0.18
CA GLY A 5 10.34 -41.11 0.69
C GLY A 5 11.71 -40.43 0.73
N GLU A 6 11.77 -39.13 0.47
CA GLU A 6 13.00 -38.35 0.37
C GLU A 6 13.25 -37.51 1.64
N PRO A 7 13.99 -38.03 2.64
CA PRO A 7 14.14 -37.36 3.94
C PRO A 7 14.97 -36.08 3.86
N GLY A 8 15.83 -35.93 2.85
CA GLY A 8 16.59 -34.69 2.62
C GLY A 8 15.67 -33.48 2.38
N PHE A 9 14.62 -33.66 1.57
CA PHE A 9 13.64 -32.60 1.34
C PHE A 9 12.77 -32.30 2.56
N VAL A 10 12.50 -33.30 3.40
CA VAL A 10 11.76 -33.06 4.66
C VAL A 10 12.59 -32.20 5.61
N ARG A 11 13.88 -32.53 5.80
CA ARG A 11 14.80 -31.73 6.62
C ARG A 11 14.95 -30.31 6.09
N SER A 12 15.18 -30.14 4.79
CA SER A 12 15.30 -28.81 4.18
C SER A 12 14.03 -27.98 4.33
N GLY A 13 12.84 -28.61 4.21
CA GLY A 13 11.57 -27.94 4.46
C GLY A 13 11.39 -27.51 5.92
N ALA A 14 11.80 -28.34 6.88
CA ALA A 14 11.78 -28.00 8.30
C ALA A 14 12.71 -26.80 8.61
N GLU A 15 13.94 -26.83 8.11
CA GLU A 15 14.90 -25.73 8.26
C GLU A 15 14.41 -24.43 7.65
N ALA A 16 13.73 -24.49 6.49
CA ALA A 16 13.13 -23.31 5.87
C ALA A 16 11.99 -22.72 6.71
N LEU A 17 11.14 -23.59 7.29
CA LEU A 17 10.03 -23.16 8.13
C LEU A 17 10.51 -22.56 9.45
N GLU A 18 11.59 -23.09 10.04
CA GLU A 18 12.23 -22.52 11.23
C GLU A 18 12.77 -21.11 10.96
N LYS A 19 13.47 -20.93 9.84
CA LYS A 19 13.95 -19.59 9.44
C LYS A 19 12.82 -18.60 9.21
N LEU A 20 11.71 -19.05 8.61
CA LEU A 20 10.53 -18.21 8.43
C LEU A 20 9.91 -17.83 9.79
N LEU A 21 9.86 -18.78 10.73
CA LEU A 21 9.35 -18.54 12.07
C LEU A 21 10.24 -17.56 12.85
N GLU A 22 11.57 -17.70 12.75
CA GLU A 22 12.53 -16.77 13.34
C GLU A 22 12.34 -15.34 12.79
N LEU A 23 12.21 -15.22 11.47
CA LEU A 23 11.93 -13.95 10.80
C LEU A 23 10.63 -13.31 11.29
N VAL A 24 9.56 -14.11 11.39
CA VAL A 24 8.25 -13.65 11.90
C VAL A 24 8.31 -13.34 13.39
N ARG A 25 9.16 -14.01 14.17
CA ARG A 25 9.37 -13.72 15.59
C ARG A 25 10.04 -12.36 15.79
N GLU A 26 11.03 -12.06 14.98
CA GLU A 26 11.75 -10.77 15.04
C GLU A 26 10.89 -9.60 14.54
N HIS A 27 10.13 -9.82 13.47
CA HIS A 27 9.47 -8.73 12.75
C HIS A 27 7.95 -8.66 12.97
N GLY A 28 7.31 -9.76 13.28
CA GLY A 28 5.87 -9.86 13.52
C GLY A 28 5.05 -10.24 12.28
N THR A 29 5.65 -10.32 11.09
CA THR A 29 5.00 -10.87 9.88
C THR A 29 6.03 -11.35 8.84
N ILE A 30 5.51 -11.96 7.77
CA ILE A 30 6.26 -12.42 6.60
C ILE A 30 6.63 -11.25 5.67
N PRO A 31 7.65 -11.39 4.80
CA PRO A 31 8.07 -10.32 3.89
C PRO A 31 6.95 -9.84 2.96
N GLU A 32 6.10 -10.75 2.50
CA GLU A 32 4.94 -10.41 1.66
C GLU A 32 3.70 -10.10 2.50
N PHE A 33 3.84 -9.11 3.38
CA PHE A 33 2.88 -8.76 4.43
C PHE A 33 1.49 -8.38 3.89
N ASN A 34 0.44 -8.80 4.61
CA ASN A 34 -0.97 -8.46 4.40
C ASN A 34 -1.48 -8.59 2.95
N SER A 35 -0.84 -9.37 2.09
CA SER A 35 -1.24 -9.43 0.69
C SER A 35 -2.67 -9.96 0.55
N PRO A 36 -3.59 -9.23 -0.11
CA PRO A 36 -4.95 -9.71 -0.32
C PRO A 36 -5.05 -11.05 -1.05
N THR A 37 -4.05 -11.38 -1.88
CA THR A 37 -3.98 -12.67 -2.59
C THR A 37 -3.10 -13.68 -1.86
N TYR A 38 -1.92 -13.29 -1.38
CA TYR A 38 -0.91 -14.27 -0.95
C TYR A 38 -0.93 -14.60 0.54
N HIS A 39 -1.59 -13.79 1.37
CA HIS A 39 -1.77 -14.12 2.79
C HIS A 39 -2.59 -15.41 2.95
N PRO A 40 -3.75 -15.59 2.27
CA PRO A 40 -4.50 -16.85 2.32
C PRO A 40 -3.79 -18.03 1.67
N ILE A 41 -2.99 -17.81 0.62
CA ILE A 41 -2.17 -18.87 0.01
C ILE A 41 -1.17 -19.40 1.04
N THR A 42 -0.53 -18.50 1.79
CA THR A 42 0.41 -18.88 2.84
C THR A 42 -0.28 -19.68 3.94
N LEU A 43 -1.42 -19.21 4.44
CA LEU A 43 -2.24 -19.93 5.42
C LEU A 43 -2.65 -21.32 4.93
N MET A 44 -3.06 -21.45 3.66
CA MET A 44 -3.41 -22.73 3.05
C MET A 44 -2.23 -23.70 3.04
N LEU A 45 -1.04 -23.24 2.65
CA LEU A 45 0.16 -24.09 2.62
C LEU A 45 0.57 -24.53 4.03
N LEU A 46 0.48 -23.64 5.02
CA LEU A 46 0.72 -23.98 6.42
C LEU A 46 -0.29 -25.02 6.93
N ARG A 47 -1.56 -24.89 6.55
CA ARG A 47 -2.59 -25.87 6.90
C ARG A 47 -2.31 -27.23 6.29
N VAL A 48 -1.83 -27.30 5.05
CA VAL A 48 -1.41 -28.55 4.42
C VAL A 48 -0.25 -29.18 5.20
N ILE A 49 0.73 -28.39 5.63
CA ILE A 49 1.85 -28.87 6.46
C ILE A 49 1.35 -29.38 7.81
N CYS A 50 0.40 -28.70 8.46
CA CYS A 50 -0.19 -29.16 9.72
C CYS A 50 -0.90 -30.53 9.59
N LEU A 51 -1.48 -30.82 8.43
CA LEU A 51 -2.25 -32.05 8.19
C LEU A 51 -1.40 -33.22 7.69
N ALA A 52 -0.34 -32.94 6.92
CA ALA A 52 0.43 -33.95 6.20
C ALA A 52 1.94 -33.94 6.52
N GLY A 53 2.41 -33.02 7.37
CA GLY A 53 3.78 -32.93 7.82
C GLY A 53 4.16 -34.02 8.82
N GLU A 54 5.45 -34.10 9.14
CA GLU A 54 5.91 -34.85 10.32
C GLU A 54 5.66 -34.02 11.59
N GLU A 55 5.85 -34.63 12.76
CA GLU A 55 5.54 -33.97 14.05
C GLU A 55 6.22 -32.60 14.20
N ARG A 56 7.50 -32.49 13.84
CA ARG A 56 8.27 -31.24 13.93
C ARG A 56 7.70 -30.14 13.03
N THR A 57 7.54 -30.43 11.73
CA THR A 57 7.05 -29.42 10.76
C THR A 57 5.61 -29.04 11.02
N SER A 58 4.78 -29.98 11.47
CA SER A 58 3.39 -29.71 11.82
C SER A 58 3.27 -28.74 13.00
N LYS A 59 4.11 -28.88 14.03
CA LYS A 59 4.13 -27.95 15.18
C LYS A 59 4.53 -26.53 14.77
N LEU A 60 5.63 -26.41 14.01
CA LEU A 60 6.11 -25.12 13.50
C LEU A 60 5.06 -24.43 12.60
N ALA A 61 4.41 -25.20 11.74
CA ALA A 61 3.39 -24.67 10.84
C ALA A 61 2.15 -24.20 11.62
N ALA A 62 1.73 -24.95 12.65
CA ALA A 62 0.59 -24.58 13.48
C ALA A 62 0.83 -23.28 14.28
N GLU A 63 2.05 -23.10 14.81
CA GLU A 63 2.48 -21.86 15.48
C GLU A 63 2.38 -20.66 14.53
N LEU A 64 3.01 -20.78 13.35
CA LEU A 64 2.99 -19.71 12.35
C LEU A 64 1.58 -19.44 11.80
N GLU A 65 0.80 -20.48 11.52
CA GLU A 65 -0.56 -20.33 11.01
C GLU A 65 -1.45 -19.59 12.02
N SER A 66 -1.39 -19.99 13.29
CA SER A 66 -2.11 -19.31 14.39
C SER A 66 -1.72 -17.83 14.47
N HIS A 67 -0.44 -17.50 14.33
CA HIS A 67 0.05 -16.12 14.33
C HIS A 67 -0.49 -15.29 13.16
N LEU A 68 -0.41 -15.82 11.93
CA LEU A 68 -0.86 -15.11 10.73
C LEU A 68 -2.38 -14.91 10.70
N TRP A 69 -3.16 -15.78 11.34
CA TRP A 69 -4.58 -15.56 11.59
C TRP A 69 -4.83 -14.38 12.54
N ARG A 70 -4.07 -14.28 13.65
CA ARG A 70 -4.18 -13.15 14.58
C ARG A 70 -3.79 -11.85 13.91
N GLU A 71 -2.75 -11.86 13.08
CA GLU A 71 -2.34 -10.68 12.29
C GLU A 71 -3.49 -10.20 11.40
N MET A 72 -4.08 -11.10 10.61
CA MET A 72 -5.21 -10.79 9.74
C MET A 72 -6.39 -10.23 10.55
N ALA A 73 -6.69 -10.82 11.71
CA ALA A 73 -7.77 -10.37 12.58
C ALA A 73 -7.53 -8.98 13.16
N TRP A 74 -6.30 -8.65 13.57
CA TRP A 74 -5.96 -7.31 14.06
C TRP A 74 -6.11 -6.23 12.99
N ARG A 75 -5.92 -6.56 11.71
CA ARG A 75 -6.07 -5.64 10.57
C ARG A 75 -7.45 -5.67 9.90
N TRP A 76 -8.33 -6.54 10.36
CA TRP A 76 -9.71 -6.56 9.91
C TRP A 76 -10.48 -5.37 10.46
N HIS A 77 -11.20 -4.65 9.60
CA HIS A 77 -12.10 -3.60 10.03
C HIS A 77 -13.55 -4.06 9.93
N PRO A 78 -14.29 -4.23 11.04
CA PRO A 78 -15.62 -4.83 11.04
C PRO A 78 -16.66 -4.01 10.29
N ARG A 79 -16.66 -2.67 10.45
CA ARG A 79 -17.60 -1.79 9.71
C ARG A 79 -17.32 -1.75 8.20
N LEU A 80 -16.05 -1.66 7.80
CA LEU A 80 -15.67 -1.67 6.38
C LEU A 80 -15.83 -3.05 5.74
N ARG A 81 -15.79 -4.11 6.54
CA ARG A 81 -15.73 -5.50 6.09
C ARG A 81 -14.58 -5.72 5.09
N GLN A 82 -13.43 -5.12 5.40
CA GLN A 82 -12.20 -5.15 4.60
C GLN A 82 -10.99 -5.51 5.46
N LEU A 83 -9.98 -6.12 4.84
CA LEU A 83 -8.63 -6.16 5.39
C LEU A 83 -7.96 -4.81 5.12
N CYS A 84 -7.49 -4.14 6.16
CA CYS A 84 -6.83 -2.86 6.02
C CYS A 84 -5.34 -3.01 5.67
N GLY A 85 -4.82 -2.04 4.90
CA GLY A 85 -3.42 -2.00 4.48
C GLY A 85 -2.43 -1.79 5.63
N PRO A 86 -1.12 -1.64 5.31
CA PRO A 86 -0.55 -1.62 3.96
C PRO A 86 -0.52 -3.04 3.37
N TRP A 87 -0.34 -3.15 2.05
CA TRP A 87 -0.22 -4.44 1.37
C TRP A 87 1.11 -4.55 0.62
N GLY A 88 1.89 -5.59 0.93
CA GLY A 88 3.17 -5.85 0.25
C GLY A 88 2.97 -6.19 -1.23
N ARG A 89 1.86 -6.85 -1.55
CA ARG A 89 1.42 -7.11 -2.92
C ARG A 89 -0.10 -7.05 -3.01
N ALA A 90 -0.61 -6.20 -3.89
CA ALA A 90 -2.02 -6.02 -4.20
C ALA A 90 -2.23 -5.84 -5.71
N TYR A 91 -3.33 -6.39 -6.20
CA TYR A 91 -3.79 -6.21 -7.57
C TYR A 91 -4.84 -5.10 -7.63
N LEU A 92 -5.13 -4.60 -8.84
CA LEU A 92 -6.02 -3.46 -9.01
C LEU A 92 -7.45 -3.72 -8.55
N ASP A 93 -7.93 -4.97 -8.63
CA ASP A 93 -9.22 -5.37 -8.06
C ASP A 93 -9.28 -5.17 -6.54
N SER A 94 -8.23 -5.54 -5.82
CA SER A 94 -8.13 -5.32 -4.36
C SER A 94 -8.14 -3.83 -4.00
N LEU A 95 -7.55 -3.00 -4.86
CA LEU A 95 -7.53 -1.54 -4.73
C LEU A 95 -8.83 -0.86 -5.20
N TYR A 96 -9.80 -1.62 -5.70
CA TYR A 96 -11.08 -1.13 -6.25
C TYR A 96 -12.30 -1.62 -5.45
N GLY A 97 -12.12 -2.56 -4.51
CA GLY A 97 -13.19 -3.16 -3.69
C GLY A 97 -13.60 -4.58 -4.14
N GLY A 98 -12.77 -5.23 -4.96
CA GLY A 98 -13.00 -6.55 -5.52
C GLY A 98 -12.50 -7.71 -4.68
N SER A 99 -12.75 -8.93 -5.17
CA SER A 99 -12.53 -10.18 -4.45
C SER A 99 -11.06 -10.65 -4.47
N GLY A 100 -10.25 -10.18 -3.52
CA GLY A 100 -9.02 -10.90 -3.17
C GLY A 100 -9.33 -12.19 -2.40
N LEU A 101 -8.42 -13.17 -2.45
CA LEU A 101 -8.54 -14.41 -1.66
C LEU A 101 -8.79 -14.14 -0.17
N VAL A 102 -8.28 -13.02 0.35
CA VAL A 102 -8.43 -12.68 1.77
C VAL A 102 -9.86 -12.26 2.10
N LEU A 103 -10.55 -11.59 1.17
CA LEU A 103 -11.95 -11.22 1.37
C LEU A 103 -12.85 -12.44 1.24
N MET A 104 -12.54 -13.38 0.32
CA MET A 104 -13.24 -14.68 0.28
C MET A 104 -13.07 -15.45 1.59
N LEU A 105 -11.85 -15.51 2.13
CA LEU A 105 -11.58 -16.19 3.40
C LEU A 105 -12.27 -15.47 4.58
N ALA A 106 -12.17 -14.14 4.63
CA ALA A 106 -12.81 -13.34 5.66
C ALA A 106 -14.34 -13.39 5.56
N ASP A 107 -14.93 -13.63 4.39
CA ASP A 107 -16.38 -13.79 4.27
C ASP A 107 -16.90 -15.02 4.97
N LEU A 108 -16.19 -16.14 4.81
CA LEU A 108 -16.50 -17.39 5.48
C LEU A 108 -16.36 -17.32 7.01
N VAL A 109 -15.66 -16.32 7.54
CA VAL A 109 -15.27 -16.25 8.95
C VAL A 109 -15.94 -15.07 9.67
N TRP A 110 -15.98 -13.90 9.05
CA TRP A 110 -16.41 -12.62 9.63
C TRP A 110 -17.46 -11.88 8.80
N GLY A 111 -17.86 -12.41 7.64
CA GLY A 111 -18.72 -11.71 6.69
C GLY A 111 -17.99 -10.53 6.07
N ALA A 112 -17.29 -10.73 4.96
CA ALA A 112 -16.54 -9.71 4.24
C ALA A 112 -17.45 -9.09 3.19
N PHE A 113 -17.13 -7.89 2.75
CA PHE A 113 -17.78 -7.33 1.57
C PHE A 113 -16.80 -7.41 0.40
N TYR A 114 -17.25 -7.89 -0.75
CA TYR A 114 -16.57 -7.75 -2.03
C TYR A 114 -17.58 -7.89 -3.15
N ASP A 115 -17.30 -7.26 -4.29
CA ASP A 115 -18.08 -7.39 -5.52
C ASP A 115 -17.34 -8.33 -6.49
N ASP A 116 -18.05 -9.35 -6.96
CA ASP A 116 -17.50 -10.38 -7.86
C ASP A 116 -17.25 -9.82 -9.27
N GLY A 117 -18.09 -8.91 -9.75
CA GLY A 117 -17.93 -8.23 -11.03
C GLY A 117 -16.63 -7.43 -11.14
N VAL A 118 -16.07 -6.96 -10.02
CA VAL A 118 -14.77 -6.27 -10.01
C VAL A 118 -13.62 -7.20 -10.41
N ALA A 119 -13.62 -8.44 -9.91
CA ALA A 119 -12.56 -9.40 -10.27
C ALA A 119 -12.66 -9.80 -11.75
N GLU A 120 -13.87 -9.89 -12.31
CA GLU A 120 -14.05 -10.10 -13.75
C GLU A 120 -13.54 -8.91 -14.58
N ARG A 121 -13.88 -7.67 -14.17
CA ARG A 121 -13.44 -6.43 -14.82
C ARG A 121 -11.92 -6.37 -14.96
N PHE A 122 -11.19 -6.74 -13.92
CA PHE A 122 -9.72 -6.74 -13.93
C PHE A 122 -9.10 -8.06 -14.37
N LYS A 123 -9.90 -9.04 -14.83
CA LYS A 123 -9.47 -10.38 -15.26
C LYS A 123 -8.67 -11.11 -14.18
N HIS A 124 -9.11 -10.96 -12.94
CA HIS A 124 -8.52 -11.56 -11.75
C HIS A 124 -9.42 -12.64 -11.09
N GLY A 125 -10.60 -12.94 -11.64
CA GLY A 125 -11.53 -13.96 -11.11
C GLY A 125 -11.04 -15.42 -11.06
N HIS A 126 -9.82 -15.71 -11.52
CA HIS A 126 -9.24 -17.05 -11.38
C HIS A 126 -8.93 -17.41 -9.92
N ASP A 127 -8.85 -16.42 -9.02
CA ASP A 127 -8.74 -16.61 -7.57
C ASP A 127 -9.91 -17.42 -7.00
N TRP A 128 -11.09 -17.40 -7.64
CA TRP A 128 -12.25 -18.19 -7.19
C TRP A 128 -12.02 -19.70 -7.26
N ALA A 129 -11.07 -20.18 -8.06
CA ALA A 129 -10.68 -21.58 -8.08
C ALA A 129 -10.20 -22.10 -6.71
N PHE A 130 -9.76 -21.19 -5.82
CA PHE A 130 -9.34 -21.53 -4.47
C PHE A 130 -10.49 -21.60 -3.46
N GLY A 131 -11.73 -21.26 -3.83
CA GLY A 131 -12.86 -21.18 -2.90
C GLY A 131 -13.09 -22.46 -2.09
N GLY A 132 -12.98 -23.63 -2.72
CA GLY A 132 -13.10 -24.92 -2.03
C GLY A 132 -12.03 -25.14 -0.95
N ALA A 133 -10.79 -24.70 -1.21
CA ALA A 133 -9.71 -24.76 -0.22
C ALA A 133 -9.90 -23.73 0.91
N MET A 134 -10.50 -22.57 0.61
CA MET A 134 -10.80 -21.56 1.63
C MET A 134 -11.81 -22.05 2.66
N VAL A 135 -12.80 -22.87 2.29
CA VAL A 135 -13.75 -23.48 3.24
C VAL A 135 -13.04 -24.38 4.26
N LEU A 136 -12.03 -25.15 3.83
CA LEU A 136 -11.24 -25.99 4.73
C LEU A 136 -10.42 -25.14 5.71
N LEU A 137 -9.83 -24.05 5.21
CA LEU A 137 -9.06 -23.11 6.02
C LEU A 137 -9.95 -22.36 7.01
N ALA A 138 -11.10 -21.85 6.56
CA ALA A 138 -12.08 -21.16 7.37
C ALA A 138 -12.62 -22.03 8.50
N ASN A 139 -12.85 -23.33 8.30
CA ASN A 139 -13.31 -24.22 9.39
C ASN A 139 -12.26 -24.50 10.48
N ARG A 140 -11.02 -24.02 10.32
CA ARG A 140 -9.89 -24.33 11.20
C ARG A 140 -9.18 -23.08 11.74
N HIS A 141 -9.76 -21.89 11.58
CA HIS A 141 -9.22 -20.69 12.22
C HIS A 141 -9.20 -20.86 13.75
N PRO A 142 -8.26 -20.22 14.48
CA PRO A 142 -8.25 -20.28 15.94
C PRO A 142 -9.40 -19.47 16.55
N ASP A 143 -10.13 -19.99 17.55
CA ASP A 143 -11.24 -19.28 18.20
C ASP A 143 -10.83 -17.89 18.73
N SER A 144 -9.56 -17.73 19.12
CA SER A 144 -9.02 -16.48 19.67
C SER A 144 -9.00 -15.31 18.69
N VAL A 145 -9.12 -15.55 17.39
CA VAL A 145 -9.06 -14.48 16.37
C VAL A 145 -10.43 -13.84 16.12
N HIS A 146 -11.50 -14.40 16.69
CA HIS A 146 -12.85 -13.85 16.70
C HIS A 146 -13.06 -12.82 17.81
N GLY A 147 -14.33 -12.46 18.05
CA GLY A 147 -14.79 -11.65 19.18
C GLY A 147 -13.97 -10.37 19.32
N SER A 148 -13.32 -10.22 20.49
CA SER A 148 -12.50 -9.06 20.86
C SER A 148 -11.36 -8.69 19.90
N ILE A 149 -10.88 -9.62 19.06
CA ILE A 149 -9.85 -9.29 18.06
C ILE A 149 -10.50 -8.88 16.75
N ALA A 150 -11.20 -9.73 16.01
CA ALA A 150 -11.69 -9.31 14.69
C ALA A 150 -12.87 -8.31 14.74
N LEU A 151 -13.88 -8.56 15.58
CA LEU A 151 -15.21 -7.95 15.44
C LEU A 151 -15.53 -6.89 16.51
N GLU A 152 -15.00 -7.03 17.72
CA GLU A 152 -15.35 -6.20 18.89
C GLU A 152 -14.15 -5.37 19.37
N LYS A 153 -13.37 -4.81 18.43
CA LYS A 153 -12.21 -3.97 18.77
C LYS A 153 -12.65 -2.60 19.28
N ASP A 154 -11.91 -2.08 20.26
CA ASP A 154 -11.99 -0.68 20.66
C ASP A 154 -11.24 0.21 19.67
N PHE A 155 -11.87 1.31 19.28
CA PHE A 155 -11.31 2.34 18.41
C PHE A 155 -11.11 3.66 19.17
N PRO A 156 -10.14 4.52 18.78
CA PRO A 156 -9.17 4.30 17.71
C PRO A 156 -8.07 3.30 18.10
N LEU A 157 -7.60 2.55 17.10
CA LEU A 157 -6.60 1.49 17.24
C LEU A 157 -5.51 1.66 16.19
N THR A 158 -4.26 1.53 16.63
CA THR A 158 -3.09 1.45 15.76
C THR A 158 -2.41 0.10 15.91
N VAL A 159 -2.33 -0.65 14.82
CA VAL A 159 -1.62 -1.92 14.74
C VAL A 159 -0.25 -1.71 14.12
N LYS A 160 0.81 -2.14 14.81
CA LYS A 160 2.20 -2.00 14.38
C LYS A 160 2.91 -3.36 14.35
N ASN A 161 3.68 -3.60 13.31
CA ASN A 161 4.71 -4.65 13.22
C ASN A 161 5.74 -4.24 12.16
N SER A 162 6.67 -5.12 11.84
CA SER A 162 7.64 -4.92 10.77
C SER A 162 7.72 -6.14 9.87
N ALA A 163 8.36 -5.99 8.71
CA ALA A 163 8.65 -7.08 7.79
C ALA A 163 10.04 -6.88 7.20
N GLU A 164 10.90 -7.88 7.31
CA GLU A 164 12.20 -7.87 6.64
C GLU A 164 12.06 -8.22 5.16
N GLN A 165 12.79 -7.50 4.32
CA GLN A 165 12.88 -7.72 2.89
C GLN A 165 14.32 -8.04 2.51
N VAL A 166 14.51 -9.04 1.66
CA VAL A 166 15.84 -9.32 1.10
C VAL A 166 16.17 -8.37 -0.05
N ALA A 167 17.46 -8.10 -0.24
CA ALA A 167 17.91 -7.43 -1.45
C ALA A 167 17.62 -8.32 -2.66
N PHE A 168 17.14 -7.71 -3.74
CA PHE A 168 16.76 -8.46 -4.94
C PHE A 168 17.43 -7.86 -6.18
N ARG A 169 18.03 -8.73 -6.99
CA ARG A 169 18.65 -8.38 -8.26
C ARG A 169 17.66 -8.62 -9.39
N PHE A 170 17.37 -7.58 -10.16
CA PHE A 170 16.60 -7.66 -11.39
C PHE A 170 17.50 -7.62 -12.61
N GLY A 171 17.08 -8.29 -13.69
CA GLY A 171 17.77 -8.31 -14.99
C GLY A 171 19.02 -9.19 -15.02
N ASP A 172 19.51 -9.41 -16.24
CA ASP A 172 20.71 -10.21 -16.53
C ASP A 172 21.87 -9.34 -17.02
N GLY A 173 23.11 -9.74 -16.69
CA GLY A 173 24.33 -9.08 -17.18
C GLY A 173 24.44 -7.59 -16.79
N ASP A 174 24.80 -6.75 -17.77
CA ASP A 174 25.12 -5.32 -17.59
C ASP A 174 23.89 -4.43 -17.32
N ARG A 175 22.68 -4.93 -17.54
CA ARG A 175 21.42 -4.20 -17.24
C ARG A 175 20.85 -4.57 -15.87
N SER A 176 21.59 -5.31 -15.06
CA SER A 176 21.11 -5.71 -13.75
C SER A 176 21.08 -4.55 -12.77
N THR A 177 20.06 -4.52 -11.93
CA THR A 177 19.90 -3.49 -10.90
C THR A 177 19.50 -4.11 -9.58
N TRP A 178 20.00 -3.53 -8.51
CA TRP A 178 19.74 -3.99 -7.16
C TRP A 178 18.64 -3.15 -6.53
N THR A 179 17.64 -3.84 -6.02
CA THR A 179 16.71 -3.24 -5.06
C THR A 179 17.20 -3.57 -3.66
N PRO A 180 17.53 -2.55 -2.84
CA PRO A 180 18.06 -2.80 -1.51
C PRO A 180 17.00 -3.49 -0.64
N GLY A 181 17.45 -4.41 0.20
CA GLY A 181 16.66 -5.04 1.26
C GLY A 181 16.59 -4.20 2.53
N GLY A 182 16.05 -4.77 3.59
CA GLY A 182 15.97 -4.21 4.94
C GLY A 182 14.55 -4.23 5.50
N ILE A 183 14.34 -3.51 6.61
CA ILE A 183 13.14 -3.66 7.45
C ILE A 183 12.08 -2.62 7.08
N ALA A 184 10.86 -3.08 6.84
CA ALA A 184 9.68 -2.25 6.65
C ALA A 184 8.88 -2.17 7.95
N ASP A 185 8.64 -0.97 8.45
CA ASP A 185 7.68 -0.78 9.53
C ASP A 185 6.30 -0.64 8.93
N LEU A 186 5.35 -1.40 9.46
CA LEU A 186 3.98 -1.50 8.98
C LEU A 186 3.06 -0.91 10.04
N THR A 187 2.23 0.05 9.63
CA THR A 187 1.27 0.71 10.52
C THR A 187 -0.12 0.64 9.91
N THR A 188 -1.11 0.25 10.70
CA THR A 188 -2.53 0.29 10.33
C THR A 188 -3.26 1.04 11.43
N TRP A 189 -3.71 2.25 11.16
CA TRP A 189 -4.60 2.99 12.06
C TRP A 189 -6.05 2.79 11.64
N MET A 190 -6.94 2.67 12.60
CA MET A 190 -8.38 2.56 12.38
C MET A 190 -9.14 3.35 13.43
N ASP A 191 -10.19 4.03 13.02
CA ASP A 191 -11.29 4.43 13.90
C ASP A 191 -12.55 3.61 13.58
N GLU A 192 -13.74 4.08 13.97
CA GLU A 192 -14.97 3.35 13.64
C GLU A 192 -15.35 3.33 12.15
N ASN A 193 -14.88 4.30 11.36
CA ASN A 193 -15.32 4.56 9.99
C ASN A 193 -14.20 4.54 8.96
N ILE A 194 -12.95 4.65 9.39
CA ILE A 194 -11.79 4.90 8.54
C ILE A 194 -10.67 3.96 8.94
N ALA A 195 -9.97 3.44 7.94
CA ALA A 195 -8.69 2.78 8.09
C ALA A 195 -7.64 3.44 7.20
N LEU A 196 -6.43 3.57 7.74
CA LEU A 196 -5.25 4.00 7.00
C LEU A 196 -4.09 3.06 7.28
N GLY A 197 -3.58 2.43 6.23
CA GLY A 197 -2.46 1.51 6.28
C GLY A 197 -1.25 2.03 5.54
N THR A 198 -0.07 2.02 6.17
CA THR A 198 1.18 2.46 5.56
C THR A 198 2.38 1.55 5.83
N SER A 199 3.32 1.50 4.89
CA SER A 199 4.63 0.86 5.07
C SER A 199 5.79 1.83 4.84
N SER A 200 6.78 1.81 5.74
CA SER A 200 7.92 2.73 5.68
C SER A 200 8.83 2.53 4.48
N ARG A 201 8.70 1.39 3.82
CA ARG A 201 9.34 1.01 2.55
C ARG A 201 8.45 0.00 1.83
N PRO A 202 8.68 -0.25 0.53
CA PRO A 202 7.92 -1.24 -0.19
C PRO A 202 8.43 -2.67 0.01
N HIS A 203 7.57 -3.65 -0.27
CA HIS A 203 7.98 -5.04 -0.46
C HIS A 203 8.78 -5.16 -1.77
N ILE A 204 10.00 -5.71 -1.66
CA ILE A 204 10.96 -5.85 -2.77
C ILE A 204 11.04 -4.54 -3.57
N HIS A 205 10.55 -4.54 -4.81
CA HIS A 205 10.68 -3.46 -5.77
C HIS A 205 9.37 -2.70 -5.99
N ASN A 206 8.36 -2.89 -5.14
CA ASN A 206 7.10 -2.15 -5.17
C ASN A 206 6.22 -2.33 -6.43
N LEU A 207 6.51 -3.25 -7.36
CA LEU A 207 5.75 -3.32 -8.63
C LEU A 207 4.24 -3.41 -8.43
N GLN A 208 3.84 -4.18 -7.43
CA GLN A 208 2.44 -4.40 -7.05
C GLN A 208 2.20 -3.99 -5.59
N GLY A 209 3.08 -3.17 -5.01
CA GLY A 209 2.93 -2.76 -3.62
C GLY A 209 1.85 -1.69 -3.46
N ALA A 210 1.25 -1.65 -2.28
CA ALA A 210 0.35 -0.59 -1.84
C ALA A 210 0.81 -0.12 -0.46
N CYS A 211 1.84 0.74 -0.46
CA CYS A 211 2.47 1.28 0.75
C CYS A 211 1.63 2.35 1.46
N TYR A 212 0.58 2.86 0.81
CA TYR A 212 -0.43 3.74 1.39
C TYR A 212 -1.80 3.27 0.89
N VAL A 213 -2.69 2.90 1.80
CA VAL A 213 -4.08 2.52 1.49
C VAL A 213 -4.99 3.13 2.56
N ALA A 214 -5.88 4.02 2.14
CA ALA A 214 -6.99 4.51 2.95
C ALA A 214 -8.28 3.84 2.50
N GLN A 215 -9.11 3.44 3.45
CA GLN A 215 -10.44 2.87 3.21
C GLN A 215 -11.42 3.46 4.22
N TRP A 216 -12.66 3.69 3.83
CA TRP A 216 -13.65 4.25 4.73
C TRP A 216 -15.08 3.87 4.37
N SER A 217 -15.98 3.98 5.33
CA SER A 217 -17.43 3.94 5.09
C SER A 217 -17.88 5.32 4.65
N ARG A 218 -18.48 5.42 3.47
CA ARG A 218 -19.08 6.66 2.96
C ARG A 218 -20.31 7.07 3.76
N THR A 219 -21.02 6.09 4.32
CA THR A 219 -22.30 6.28 5.01
C THR A 219 -22.16 6.39 6.53
N GLY A 220 -21.08 5.86 7.10
CA GLY A 220 -20.88 5.68 8.53
C GLY A 220 -21.53 4.42 9.09
N GLU A 221 -22.17 3.65 8.22
CA GLU A 221 -22.76 2.34 8.52
C GLU A 221 -21.84 1.23 8.01
N ILE A 222 -22.22 -0.02 8.29
CA ILE A 222 -21.55 -1.20 7.75
C ILE A 222 -21.63 -1.16 6.21
N VAL A 223 -20.52 -1.47 5.55
CA VAL A 223 -20.45 -1.54 4.08
C VAL A 223 -21.20 -2.78 3.60
N GLU A 224 -22.23 -2.61 2.76
CA GLU A 224 -23.00 -3.72 2.19
C GLU A 224 -22.93 -3.80 0.67
N LYS A 225 -22.55 -2.69 0.02
CA LYS A 225 -22.36 -2.57 -1.43
C LYS A 225 -21.15 -1.70 -1.75
N LEU A 226 -20.67 -1.75 -3.00
CA LEU A 226 -19.49 -0.99 -3.43
C LEU A 226 -19.64 0.50 -3.12
N ASP A 227 -20.80 1.09 -3.42
CA ASP A 227 -21.03 2.53 -3.23
C ASP A 227 -20.90 3.02 -1.77
N ASP A 228 -20.95 2.10 -0.80
CA ASP A 228 -20.75 2.43 0.62
C ASP A 228 -19.26 2.49 1.01
N LEU A 229 -18.39 1.83 0.24
CA LEU A 229 -16.95 1.80 0.48
C LEU A 229 -16.28 2.95 -0.27
N GLY A 230 -15.51 3.78 0.41
CA GLY A 230 -14.53 4.68 -0.21
C GLY A 230 -13.11 4.14 -0.05
N GLN A 231 -12.25 4.43 -1.03
CA GLN A 231 -10.85 4.01 -1.01
C GLN A 231 -9.95 5.07 -1.63
N ALA A 232 -8.69 5.12 -1.19
CA ALA A 232 -7.64 5.88 -1.83
C ALA A 232 -6.29 5.17 -1.66
N TYR A 233 -5.42 5.25 -2.67
CA TYR A 233 -4.07 4.70 -2.63
C TYR A 233 -3.13 5.55 -3.47
N THR A 234 -1.81 5.45 -3.25
CA THR A 234 -0.85 6.23 -4.04
C THR A 234 -0.26 5.45 -5.20
N LYS A 235 0.13 6.18 -6.25
CA LYS A 235 0.90 5.67 -7.38
C LYS A 235 1.93 6.70 -7.84
N TYR A 236 3.04 6.20 -8.36
CA TYR A 236 4.02 6.91 -9.14
C TYR A 236 4.15 6.20 -10.50
N VAL A 237 3.71 6.84 -11.56
CA VAL A 237 3.63 6.23 -12.90
C VAL A 237 4.49 7.00 -13.89
N GLN A 238 5.08 6.22 -14.80
CA GLN A 238 5.79 6.73 -15.96
C GLN A 238 4.91 6.62 -17.21
N ASN A 239 5.05 7.59 -18.11
CA ASN A 239 4.45 7.63 -19.46
C ASN A 239 2.92 7.55 -19.49
N GLY A 240 2.25 8.11 -18.48
CA GLY A 240 0.79 8.24 -18.48
C GLY A 240 0.05 6.90 -18.45
N ARG A 241 0.64 5.85 -17.87
CA ARG A 241 -0.01 4.53 -17.70
C ARG A 241 -1.26 4.66 -16.84
N LEU A 242 -2.39 4.14 -17.32
CA LEU A 242 -3.68 4.23 -16.65
C LEU A 242 -4.09 2.88 -16.00
N PRO A 243 -4.98 2.91 -14.98
CA PRO A 243 -5.49 1.69 -14.38
C PRO A 243 -6.24 0.82 -15.41
N GLY A 244 -5.96 -0.48 -15.41
CA GLY A 244 -6.58 -1.46 -16.31
C GLY A 244 -5.92 -1.58 -17.69
N ASP A 245 -4.88 -0.80 -17.99
CA ASP A 245 -4.21 -0.84 -19.28
C ASP A 245 -3.52 -2.19 -19.56
N CYS A 246 -3.71 -2.70 -20.78
CA CYS A 246 -3.00 -3.86 -21.33
C CYS A 246 -1.94 -3.40 -22.33
N VAL A 247 -0.91 -2.69 -21.86
CA VAL A 247 0.12 -2.16 -22.75
C VAL A 247 1.38 -3.01 -22.70
N ASP A 248 1.88 -3.35 -23.90
CA ASP A 248 3.25 -3.82 -24.05
C ASP A 248 4.16 -2.65 -23.72
N HIS A 249 4.95 -2.79 -22.67
CA HIS A 249 5.96 -1.83 -22.32
C HIS A 249 7.27 -2.56 -22.09
N PHE A 250 8.37 -1.87 -22.36
CA PHE A 250 9.65 -2.39 -21.95
C PHE A 250 9.69 -2.33 -20.42
N ASN A 251 9.54 -3.49 -19.79
CA ASN A 251 9.64 -3.61 -18.36
C ASN A 251 11.08 -3.98 -18.06
N HIS A 252 11.84 -2.96 -17.72
CA HIS A 252 13.24 -3.12 -17.41
C HIS A 252 13.47 -4.00 -16.17
N HIS A 253 12.45 -4.22 -15.32
CA HIS A 253 12.52 -5.17 -14.21
C HIS A 253 12.69 -6.62 -14.68
N LEU A 254 12.08 -6.99 -15.81
CA LEU A 254 12.14 -8.36 -16.36
C LEU A 254 13.15 -8.50 -17.51
N GLY A 255 13.92 -7.45 -17.79
CA GLY A 255 14.92 -7.45 -18.86
C GLY A 255 14.32 -7.54 -20.27
N GLY A 256 13.05 -7.18 -20.46
CA GLY A 256 12.37 -7.34 -21.75
C GLY A 256 11.01 -6.67 -21.85
N VAL A 257 10.35 -6.87 -23.00
CA VAL A 257 8.98 -6.41 -23.21
C VAL A 257 8.04 -7.24 -22.35
N TYR A 258 7.27 -6.56 -21.51
CA TYR A 258 6.28 -7.17 -20.65
C TYR A 258 4.91 -6.60 -20.99
N ARG A 259 3.96 -7.51 -21.20
CA ARG A 259 2.56 -7.15 -21.38
C ARG A 259 1.87 -7.11 -20.02
N SER A 260 1.47 -5.92 -19.56
CA SER A 260 0.64 -5.83 -18.36
C SER A 260 -0.72 -6.48 -18.59
N ARG A 261 -1.22 -7.20 -17.57
CA ARG A 261 -2.62 -7.63 -17.49
C ARG A 261 -3.45 -6.49 -16.88
N PRO A 262 -4.79 -6.44 -17.07
CA PRO A 262 -5.61 -5.37 -16.49
C PRO A 262 -5.53 -5.28 -14.95
N CYS A 263 -5.35 -6.41 -14.27
CA CYS A 263 -5.16 -6.45 -12.81
C CYS A 263 -3.82 -5.87 -12.34
N LEU A 264 -2.89 -5.60 -13.27
CA LEU A 264 -1.56 -5.09 -12.99
C LEU A 264 -1.45 -3.64 -13.43
N TRP A 265 -1.40 -2.74 -12.45
CA TRP A 265 -0.99 -1.36 -12.69
C TRP A 265 0.36 -1.10 -12.00
N PRO A 266 1.46 -1.36 -12.73
CA PRO A 266 2.79 -1.43 -12.14
C PRO A 266 3.26 -0.07 -11.64
N GLU A 267 3.84 -0.07 -10.45
CA GLU A 267 4.46 1.13 -9.88
C GLU A 267 5.81 1.43 -10.56
N SER A 268 6.09 2.70 -10.89
CA SER A 268 7.40 3.17 -11.38
C SER A 268 8.28 3.76 -10.27
N GLY A 269 7.74 4.03 -9.10
CA GLY A 269 8.45 4.58 -7.95
C GLY A 269 8.59 3.62 -6.76
N MET A 270 9.53 3.91 -5.87
CA MET A 270 9.61 3.32 -4.54
C MET A 270 8.94 4.27 -3.56
N ALA A 271 7.88 3.79 -2.89
CA ALA A 271 7.14 4.57 -1.89
C ALA A 271 7.70 4.31 -0.48
N PHE A 272 8.05 5.38 0.22
CA PHE A 272 8.48 5.37 1.61
C PHE A 272 7.49 6.19 2.42
N VAL A 273 6.79 5.58 3.37
CA VAL A 273 5.63 6.21 4.00
C VAL A 273 5.77 6.30 5.52
N LEU A 274 5.53 7.49 6.08
CA LEU A 274 5.39 7.70 7.51
C LEU A 274 3.92 7.96 7.84
N GLN A 275 3.47 7.51 9.01
CA GLN A 275 2.08 7.67 9.45
C GLN A 275 1.99 7.90 10.95
N SER A 276 1.14 8.85 11.34
CA SER A 276 0.60 8.94 12.69
C SER A 276 -0.90 9.18 12.61
N GLY A 277 -1.66 8.18 13.06
CA GLY A 277 -3.11 8.23 13.06
C GLY A 277 -3.68 8.31 11.63
N PRO A 278 -4.56 9.29 11.35
CA PRO A 278 -5.10 9.52 10.01
C PRO A 278 -4.16 10.31 9.07
N THR A 279 -3.01 10.78 9.55
CA THR A 279 -2.08 11.62 8.79
C THR A 279 -0.91 10.76 8.28
N ALA A 280 -0.53 10.96 7.01
CA ALA A 280 0.63 10.31 6.41
C ALA A 280 1.48 11.25 5.55
N LEU A 281 2.74 10.88 5.40
CA LEU A 281 3.70 11.47 4.48
C LEU A 281 4.23 10.37 3.57
N VAL A 282 3.85 10.41 2.29
CA VAL A 282 4.30 9.49 1.25
C VAL A 282 5.43 10.14 0.47
N THR A 283 6.56 9.46 0.35
CA THR A 283 7.75 9.96 -0.34
C THR A 283 8.16 8.97 -1.42
N TYR A 284 8.13 9.41 -2.68
CA TYR A 284 8.48 8.60 -3.84
C TYR A 284 9.89 8.89 -4.34
N VAL A 285 10.65 7.84 -4.59
CA VAL A 285 11.91 7.88 -5.35
C VAL A 285 11.73 7.05 -6.62
N PRO A 286 11.97 7.59 -7.82
CA PRO A 286 11.86 6.83 -9.05
C PRO A 286 12.79 5.62 -9.05
N LYS A 287 12.30 4.49 -9.57
CA LYS A 287 13.09 3.26 -9.69
C LYS A 287 14.18 3.46 -10.74
N ALA A 288 15.46 3.37 -10.38
CA ALA A 288 16.56 3.59 -11.33
C ALA A 288 16.46 2.77 -12.63
N GLN A 289 15.75 1.64 -12.59
CA GLN A 289 15.41 0.79 -13.73
C GLN A 289 14.43 1.41 -14.73
N GLU A 290 13.74 2.50 -14.43
CA GLU A 290 12.71 3.01 -15.35
C GLU A 290 13.24 4.18 -16.21
N ARG A 291 14.51 4.56 -16.03
CA ARG A 291 15.11 5.79 -16.60
C ARG A 291 15.34 5.81 -18.12
N TRP A 292 15.15 4.70 -18.83
CA TRP A 292 15.56 4.58 -20.23
C TRP A 292 14.54 5.07 -21.25
N THR A 293 13.25 5.08 -20.89
CA THR A 293 12.15 5.44 -21.80
C THR A 293 11.23 6.44 -21.12
N VAL A 294 11.78 7.56 -20.67
CA VAL A 294 11.03 8.53 -19.86
C VAL A 294 10.44 9.60 -20.77
N LYS A 295 9.12 9.70 -20.77
CA LYS A 295 8.37 10.80 -21.39
C LYS A 295 7.63 11.62 -20.36
N ARG A 296 6.91 10.97 -19.45
CA ARG A 296 6.09 11.63 -18.43
C ARG A 296 6.31 10.98 -17.07
N LEU A 297 6.33 11.77 -16.01
CA LEU A 297 6.45 11.28 -14.63
C LEU A 297 5.40 11.94 -13.75
N ASP A 298 4.54 11.12 -13.16
CA ASP A 298 3.47 11.57 -12.27
C ASP A 298 3.52 10.81 -10.93
N GLY A 299 3.32 11.53 -9.83
CA GLY A 299 3.03 10.96 -8.51
C GLY A 299 1.66 11.44 -8.05
N MET A 300 0.81 10.53 -7.59
CA MET A 300 -0.60 10.83 -7.37
C MET A 300 -1.22 10.03 -6.22
N MET A 301 -2.26 10.62 -5.64
CA MET A 301 -3.31 9.90 -4.93
C MET A 301 -4.38 9.48 -5.94
N VAL A 302 -4.77 8.21 -5.88
CA VAL A 302 -5.79 7.62 -6.75
C VAL A 302 -7.00 7.25 -5.94
N PHE A 303 -8.18 7.59 -6.45
CA PHE A 303 -9.46 7.20 -5.91
C PHE A 303 -10.19 6.37 -6.97
N PRO A 304 -10.41 5.06 -6.74
CA PRO A 304 -11.21 4.24 -7.64
C PRO A 304 -12.69 4.65 -7.54
N ARG A 305 -13.47 4.33 -8.58
CA ARG A 305 -14.93 4.50 -8.62
C ARG A 305 -15.34 5.96 -8.54
N LEU A 306 -15.42 6.62 -9.69
CA LEU A 306 -15.76 8.05 -9.77
C LEU A 306 -17.13 8.37 -9.16
N ASN A 307 -18.07 7.43 -9.23
CA ASN A 307 -19.38 7.57 -8.58
C ASN A 307 -19.32 7.63 -7.04
N THR A 308 -18.15 7.36 -6.45
CA THR A 308 -17.88 7.50 -5.01
C THR A 308 -17.12 8.79 -4.69
N ILE A 309 -17.06 9.75 -5.61
CA ILE A 309 -16.48 11.08 -5.36
C ILE A 309 -17.62 12.10 -5.42
N ASP A 310 -17.77 12.86 -4.35
CA ASP A 310 -18.87 13.82 -4.24
C ASP A 310 -18.41 15.22 -4.66
N ALA A 311 -17.16 15.58 -4.36
CA ALA A 311 -16.55 16.86 -4.74
C ALA A 311 -15.02 16.78 -4.66
N VAL A 312 -14.35 17.58 -5.49
CA VAL A 312 -12.93 17.87 -5.38
C VAL A 312 -12.77 19.37 -5.28
N MET A 313 -12.05 19.84 -4.25
CA MET A 313 -11.78 21.25 -4.04
C MET A 313 -10.29 21.51 -4.19
N VAL A 314 -9.93 22.44 -5.08
CA VAL A 314 -8.58 22.94 -5.25
C VAL A 314 -8.56 24.37 -4.74
N ASP A 315 -7.77 24.62 -3.68
CA ASP A 315 -7.70 25.93 -3.01
C ASP A 315 -9.08 26.49 -2.62
N GLY A 316 -9.92 25.60 -2.07
CA GLY A 316 -11.28 25.93 -1.62
C GLY A 316 -12.32 26.10 -2.73
N LYS A 317 -11.96 25.92 -4.00
CA LYS A 317 -12.90 25.97 -5.14
C LYS A 317 -13.18 24.59 -5.67
N GLU A 318 -14.44 24.27 -5.93
CA GLU A 318 -14.82 23.00 -6.53
C GLU A 318 -14.34 22.91 -7.98
N GLU A 319 -13.62 21.85 -8.32
CA GLU A 319 -13.01 21.62 -9.63
C GLU A 319 -13.25 20.18 -10.08
N SER A 320 -13.70 19.98 -11.31
CA SER A 320 -13.85 18.64 -11.91
C SER A 320 -12.64 18.22 -12.75
N ASN A 321 -11.81 19.18 -13.16
CA ASN A 321 -10.57 18.96 -13.88
C ASN A 321 -9.66 20.16 -13.62
N TYR A 322 -8.41 19.92 -13.25
CA TYR A 322 -7.47 20.99 -12.91
C TYR A 322 -6.09 20.65 -13.46
N LEU A 323 -5.39 21.66 -13.97
CA LEU A 323 -3.97 21.59 -14.29
C LEU A 323 -3.37 22.96 -13.99
N GLY A 324 -2.55 23.06 -12.94
CA GLY A 324 -2.11 24.37 -12.47
C GLY A 324 -0.95 24.31 -11.48
N THR A 325 -0.83 25.38 -10.69
CA THR A 325 0.30 25.59 -9.78
C THR A 325 0.35 24.53 -8.68
N PRO A 326 1.56 24.13 -8.25
CA PRO A 326 1.73 23.05 -7.28
C PRO A 326 1.42 23.44 -5.83
N ASP A 327 1.53 24.72 -5.48
CA ASP A 327 1.32 25.22 -4.12
C ASP A 327 -0.18 25.44 -3.81
N VAL A 328 -0.94 24.36 -3.86
CA VAL A 328 -2.37 24.37 -3.56
C VAL A 328 -2.73 23.22 -2.63
N GLY A 329 -3.65 23.49 -1.69
CA GLY A 329 -4.31 22.44 -0.93
C GLY A 329 -5.42 21.82 -1.76
N ILE A 330 -5.50 20.49 -1.79
CA ILE A 330 -6.58 19.77 -2.47
C ILE A 330 -7.36 18.95 -1.46
N LEU A 331 -8.69 19.03 -1.50
CA LEU A 331 -9.57 18.21 -0.68
C LEU A 331 -10.49 17.39 -1.58
N VAL A 332 -10.55 16.08 -1.34
CA VAL A 332 -11.48 15.17 -2.01
C VAL A 332 -12.53 14.72 -1.01
N ARG A 333 -13.81 14.95 -1.31
CA ARG A 333 -14.95 14.52 -0.49
C ARG A 333 -15.53 13.22 -1.05
N SER A 334 -15.75 12.26 -0.16
CA SER A 334 -16.35 10.97 -0.48
C SER A 334 -17.24 10.51 0.68
N GLY A 335 -18.54 10.80 0.56
CA GLY A 335 -19.55 10.57 1.56
C GLY A 335 -19.34 11.50 2.76
N LYS A 336 -19.29 10.89 3.93
CA LYS A 336 -19.01 11.56 5.20
C LYS A 336 -17.50 11.62 5.52
N VAL A 337 -16.64 11.44 4.53
CA VAL A 337 -15.17 11.52 4.69
C VAL A 337 -14.58 12.53 3.73
N SER A 338 -13.56 13.23 4.21
CA SER A 338 -12.73 14.13 3.40
C SER A 338 -11.27 13.72 3.49
N LEU A 339 -10.57 13.78 2.36
CA LEU A 339 -9.14 13.50 2.26
C LEU A 339 -8.43 14.76 1.74
N GLY A 340 -7.51 15.30 2.54
CA GLY A 340 -6.75 16.51 2.26
C GLY A 340 -5.36 16.15 1.80
N LEU A 341 -4.88 16.86 0.78
CA LEU A 341 -3.63 16.59 0.09
C LEU A 341 -2.81 17.87 -0.03
N ARG A 342 -1.53 17.74 0.29
CA ARG A 342 -0.46 18.67 -0.12
C ARG A 342 0.57 17.87 -0.89
N MET A 343 1.17 18.48 -1.89
CA MET A 343 2.18 17.82 -2.71
C MET A 343 3.39 18.73 -2.87
N GLU A 344 4.55 18.10 -2.88
CA GLU A 344 5.84 18.77 -3.01
C GLU A 344 6.73 17.90 -3.89
N TRP A 345 7.71 18.50 -4.56
CA TRP A 345 8.66 17.77 -5.40
C TRP A 345 10.08 17.95 -4.88
N CYS A 346 10.91 16.96 -5.16
CA CYS A 346 12.22 16.82 -4.53
C CYS A 346 13.23 17.88 -5.00
N ASP A 347 13.10 18.33 -6.26
CA ASP A 347 14.11 19.16 -6.91
C ASP A 347 13.50 20.34 -7.71
N HIS A 348 13.57 21.52 -7.11
CA HIS A 348 13.02 22.77 -7.65
C HIS A 348 13.81 23.35 -8.84
N GLU A 349 15.04 22.89 -9.09
CA GLU A 349 15.82 23.35 -10.25
C GLU A 349 15.57 22.49 -11.49
N LEU A 350 15.16 21.24 -11.29
CA LEU A 350 15.01 20.25 -12.36
C LEU A 350 13.58 20.15 -12.92
N CYS A 351 12.56 20.44 -12.09
CA CYS A 351 11.17 20.18 -12.45
C CYS A 351 10.37 21.48 -12.63
N ASP A 352 9.46 21.50 -13.61
CA ASP A 352 8.36 22.49 -13.73
C ASP A 352 7.04 21.77 -13.41
N PRO A 353 6.73 21.56 -12.12
CA PRO A 353 5.65 20.70 -11.70
C PRO A 353 4.27 21.33 -11.95
N LYS A 354 3.29 20.48 -12.25
CA LYS A 354 1.88 20.88 -12.31
C LYS A 354 1.04 19.95 -11.46
N VAL A 355 0.25 20.52 -10.56
CA VAL A 355 -0.83 19.77 -9.91
C VAL A 355 -1.88 19.47 -10.97
N PHE A 356 -2.39 18.25 -10.96
CA PHE A 356 -3.49 17.84 -11.81
C PHE A 356 -4.60 17.14 -11.02
N VAL A 357 -5.83 17.30 -11.51
CA VAL A 357 -7.03 16.53 -11.13
C VAL A 357 -7.59 15.98 -12.43
N GLU A 358 -7.45 14.68 -12.65
CA GLU A 358 -7.84 14.02 -13.91
C GLU A 358 -8.72 12.80 -13.63
N GLU A 359 -9.83 12.68 -14.37
CA GLU A 359 -10.66 11.48 -14.37
C GLU A 359 -10.24 10.55 -15.51
N ALA A 360 -9.97 9.28 -15.22
CA ALA A 360 -9.70 8.28 -16.24
C ALA A 360 -10.06 6.88 -15.79
N ARG A 361 -10.62 6.07 -16.70
CA ARG A 361 -10.94 4.65 -16.46
C ARG A 361 -11.75 4.43 -15.19
N ASP A 362 -12.65 5.38 -14.87
CA ASP A 362 -13.46 5.36 -13.66
C ASP A 362 -12.61 5.34 -12.37
N HIS A 363 -11.57 6.17 -12.40
CA HIS A 363 -10.74 6.58 -11.27
C HIS A 363 -10.57 8.10 -11.33
N LEU A 364 -10.52 8.74 -10.16
CA LEU A 364 -10.01 10.09 -10.00
C LEU A 364 -8.53 10.00 -9.65
N MET A 365 -7.70 10.79 -10.34
CA MET A 365 -6.27 10.90 -10.07
C MET A 365 -5.98 12.35 -9.69
N VAL A 366 -5.41 12.54 -8.51
CA VAL A 366 -5.02 13.84 -7.99
C VAL A 366 -3.52 13.77 -7.71
N GLY A 367 -2.71 14.55 -8.41
CA GLY A 367 -1.26 14.36 -8.38
C GLY A 367 -0.41 15.53 -8.83
N LEU A 368 0.90 15.31 -8.83
CA LEU A 368 1.91 16.17 -9.43
C LEU A 368 2.48 15.50 -10.69
N ARG A 369 2.46 16.22 -11.81
CA ARG A 369 3.25 15.92 -13.00
C ARG A 369 4.54 16.72 -12.92
N ILE A 370 5.68 16.04 -12.79
CA ILE A 370 6.99 16.69 -12.58
C ILE A 370 7.88 16.66 -13.82
N ALA A 371 7.54 15.84 -14.82
CA ALA A 371 8.19 15.82 -16.12
C ALA A 371 7.17 15.48 -17.21
N ASP A 372 7.26 16.18 -18.35
CA ASP A 372 6.47 15.94 -19.56
C ASP A 372 7.31 16.35 -20.79
N PHE A 373 8.16 15.42 -21.24
CA PHE A 373 9.04 15.60 -22.38
C PHE A 373 8.28 15.42 -23.70
N GLU A 374 8.68 16.15 -24.74
CA GLU A 374 8.10 16.03 -26.08
C GLU A 374 8.28 14.61 -26.65
N HIS A 375 9.43 13.99 -26.37
CA HIS A 375 9.81 12.65 -26.83
C HIS A 375 10.33 11.81 -25.66
N GLU A 376 10.23 10.48 -25.80
CA GLU A 376 10.87 9.56 -24.87
C GLU A 376 12.38 9.80 -24.84
N SER A 377 12.93 9.86 -23.63
CA SER A 377 14.34 10.17 -23.39
C SER A 377 14.93 9.20 -22.37
N GLU A 378 16.19 8.84 -22.56
CA GLU A 378 17.00 8.21 -21.51
C GLU A 378 17.55 9.30 -20.58
N LEU A 379 17.38 9.11 -19.28
CA LEU A 379 17.94 9.96 -18.25
C LEU A 379 19.09 9.24 -17.54
N SER A 380 20.13 9.98 -17.16
CA SER A 380 21.15 9.43 -16.28
C SER A 380 20.53 9.03 -14.93
N GLU A 381 21.05 8.00 -14.27
CA GLU A 381 20.46 7.55 -12.99
C GLU A 381 20.44 8.66 -11.93
N HIS A 382 21.51 9.46 -11.86
CA HIS A 382 21.62 10.56 -10.89
C HIS A 382 20.62 11.70 -11.17
N ILE A 383 20.26 11.97 -12.44
CA ILE A 383 19.20 12.93 -12.78
C ILE A 383 17.84 12.28 -12.51
N TYR A 384 17.64 11.03 -12.93
CA TYR A 384 16.34 10.36 -12.82
C TYR A 384 15.84 10.25 -11.38
N ARG A 385 16.73 9.93 -10.42
CA ARG A 385 16.37 9.84 -9.00
C ARG A 385 15.88 11.16 -8.41
N ARG A 386 16.26 12.32 -8.98
CA ARG A 386 15.85 13.66 -8.52
C ARG A 386 14.40 14.00 -8.85
N TYR A 387 13.75 13.23 -9.74
CA TYR A 387 12.31 13.31 -9.99
C TYR A 387 11.49 12.65 -8.87
N GLY A 388 11.78 12.98 -7.61
CA GLY A 388 11.01 12.51 -6.46
C GLY A 388 9.80 13.39 -6.16
N ILE A 389 8.77 12.81 -5.56
CA ILE A 389 7.54 13.51 -5.13
C ILE A 389 7.25 13.16 -3.67
N SER A 390 6.73 14.11 -2.92
CA SER A 390 6.17 13.89 -1.59
C SER A 390 4.68 14.29 -1.59
N ILE A 391 3.87 13.49 -0.91
CA ILE A 391 2.43 13.71 -0.73
C ILE A 391 2.15 13.67 0.77
N GLY A 392 1.74 14.81 1.32
CA GLY A 392 1.13 14.89 2.65
C GLY A 392 -0.35 14.60 2.53
N ALA A 393 -0.86 13.65 3.30
CA ALA A 393 -2.26 13.23 3.25
C ALA A 393 -2.86 13.18 4.66
N GLU A 394 -4.11 13.63 4.80
CA GLU A 394 -4.89 13.42 6.02
C GLU A 394 -6.33 13.04 5.67
N VAL A 395 -6.85 12.00 6.31
CA VAL A 395 -8.22 11.52 6.12
C VAL A 395 -9.06 11.81 7.37
N ARG A 396 -10.24 12.39 7.22
CA ARG A 396 -11.09 12.77 8.36
C ARG A 396 -12.55 12.38 8.15
N TRP A 397 -13.20 12.02 9.24
CA TRP A 397 -14.65 11.91 9.31
C TRP A 397 -15.29 13.31 9.35
N THR A 398 -15.98 13.69 8.28
CA THR A 398 -16.55 15.02 8.03
C THR A 398 -18.03 14.92 7.61
N PRO A 399 -18.93 14.41 8.48
CA PRO A 399 -20.33 14.20 8.12
C PRO A 399 -21.13 15.49 7.92
N ALA A 400 -20.63 16.62 8.41
CA ALA A 400 -21.23 17.94 8.30
C ALA A 400 -20.27 18.89 7.59
N ASP A 401 -20.81 19.89 6.87
CA ASP A 401 -20.01 20.84 6.10
C ASP A 401 -19.04 21.65 6.99
N SER A 402 -19.39 21.91 8.26
CA SER A 402 -18.47 22.53 9.22
C SER A 402 -17.19 21.72 9.47
N GLY A 403 -17.26 20.39 9.32
CA GLY A 403 -16.08 19.52 9.39
C GLY A 403 -15.20 19.65 8.16
N VAL A 404 -15.82 19.80 6.99
CA VAL A 404 -15.14 20.07 5.71
C VAL A 404 -14.45 21.43 5.74
N GLU A 405 -15.15 22.48 6.20
CA GLU A 405 -14.60 23.83 6.37
C GLU A 405 -13.40 23.85 7.32
N ARG A 406 -13.48 23.13 8.45
CA ARG A 406 -12.35 22.98 9.37
C ARG A 406 -11.16 22.32 8.69
N MET A 407 -11.40 21.28 7.89
CA MET A 407 -10.34 20.59 7.16
C MET A 407 -9.68 21.47 6.11
N LEU A 408 -10.46 22.28 5.38
CA LEU A 408 -9.92 23.28 4.45
C LEU A 408 -9.05 24.32 5.19
N GLY A 409 -9.52 24.82 6.34
CA GLY A 409 -8.75 25.79 7.13
C GLY A 409 -7.45 25.22 7.73
N ASP A 410 -7.42 23.92 8.04
CA ASP A 410 -6.19 23.24 8.46
C ASP A 410 -5.26 22.99 7.27
N LEU A 411 -5.82 22.63 6.10
CA LEU A 411 -5.06 22.43 4.87
C LEU A 411 -4.41 23.72 4.37
N GLU A 412 -5.08 24.86 4.50
CA GLU A 412 -4.51 26.18 4.21
C GLU A 412 -3.25 26.45 5.05
N LYS A 413 -3.23 26.02 6.31
CA LYS A 413 -2.11 26.21 7.26
C LYS A 413 -1.10 25.07 7.28
N SER A 414 -1.37 23.99 6.53
CA SER A 414 -0.50 22.84 6.44
C SER A 414 0.79 23.19 5.69
N GLU A 415 1.87 22.52 6.06
CA GLU A 415 3.19 22.73 5.47
C GLU A 415 3.73 21.37 5.02
N LEU A 416 4.16 21.28 3.76
CA LEU A 416 4.91 20.16 3.25
C LEU A 416 6.23 20.71 2.70
N SER A 417 7.34 20.13 3.13
CA SER A 417 8.66 20.48 2.63
C SER A 417 9.38 19.22 2.19
N ASP A 418 10.10 19.32 1.09
CA ASP A 418 10.93 18.26 0.57
C ASP A 418 12.18 18.87 -0.04
N SER A 419 13.33 18.54 0.51
CA SER A 419 14.60 19.08 0.04
C SER A 419 15.64 17.98 -0.10
N TRP A 420 16.42 18.07 -1.17
CA TRP A 420 17.58 17.22 -1.37
C TRP A 420 18.85 18.06 -1.44
N PRO A 421 19.48 18.36 -0.29
CA PRO A 421 20.78 19.04 -0.27
C PRO A 421 21.84 18.13 -0.92
N MET A 422 22.12 18.36 -2.19
CA MET A 422 23.07 17.57 -2.97
C MET A 422 24.51 17.88 -2.54
N GLY A 423 25.19 16.88 -1.97
CA GLY A 423 26.64 16.88 -1.76
C GLY A 423 27.41 16.29 -2.94
N ILE A 424 28.75 16.44 -2.92
CA ILE A 424 29.67 15.91 -3.96
C ILE A 424 29.51 14.39 -4.20
N TYR A 425 29.08 13.64 -3.19
CA TYR A 425 28.90 12.18 -3.23
C TYR A 425 27.43 11.74 -3.15
N GLY A 426 26.48 12.64 -3.38
CA GLY A 426 25.05 12.43 -3.11
C GLY A 426 24.66 12.89 -1.69
N GLY A 427 23.36 13.17 -1.50
CA GLY A 427 22.80 13.63 -0.22
C GLY A 427 21.63 12.77 0.26
N HIS A 428 21.17 13.01 1.49
CA HIS A 428 19.87 12.52 1.96
C HIS A 428 18.77 13.52 1.62
N ARG A 429 17.55 13.03 1.47
CA ARG A 429 16.34 13.82 1.28
C ARG A 429 15.73 14.13 2.65
N GLU A 430 15.47 15.39 2.94
CA GLU A 430 14.80 15.84 4.15
C GLU A 430 13.36 16.20 3.83
N VAL A 431 12.43 15.47 4.44
CA VAL A 431 10.99 15.65 4.22
C VAL A 431 10.29 15.91 5.53
N SER A 432 9.30 16.81 5.53
CA SER A 432 8.44 17.06 6.67
C SER A 432 7.04 17.47 6.20
N PHE A 433 6.03 16.97 6.89
CA PHE A 433 4.64 17.35 6.69
C PHE A 433 4.02 17.73 8.03
N ARG A 434 3.34 18.87 8.09
CA ARG A 434 2.57 19.31 9.26
C ARG A 434 1.12 19.53 8.84
N MET A 435 0.20 18.91 9.57
CA MET A 435 -1.24 19.09 9.44
C MET A 435 -1.85 19.18 10.83
N GLY A 436 -2.46 20.31 11.16
CA GLY A 436 -2.83 20.63 12.53
C GLY A 436 -1.63 20.52 13.48
N GLU A 437 -1.80 19.76 14.57
CA GLU A 437 -0.76 19.49 15.58
C GLU A 437 0.16 18.31 15.18
N THR A 438 -0.22 17.51 14.19
CA THR A 438 0.55 16.34 13.77
C THR A 438 1.68 16.77 12.85
N ARG A 439 2.92 16.43 13.23
CA ARG A 439 4.10 16.60 12.39
C ARG A 439 4.74 15.25 12.10
N LEU A 440 4.95 14.98 10.82
CA LEU A 440 5.72 13.84 10.33
C LEU A 440 6.99 14.37 9.68
N GLY A 441 8.08 13.63 9.78
CA GLY A 441 9.28 13.98 9.04
C GLY A 441 10.39 12.97 9.16
N GLY A 442 11.42 13.14 8.36
CA GLY A 442 12.57 12.28 8.40
C GLY A 442 13.64 12.60 7.38
N ARG A 443 14.74 11.87 7.50
CA ARG A 443 15.86 11.88 6.55
C ARG A 443 15.86 10.56 5.81
N LEU A 444 15.58 10.58 4.52
CA LEU A 444 15.57 9.41 3.64
C LEU A 444 16.87 9.37 2.84
N ASP A 445 17.55 8.23 2.81
CA ASP A 445 18.59 7.97 1.83
C ASP A 445 17.96 7.34 0.57
N PRO A 446 17.88 8.06 -0.56
CA PRO A 446 17.24 7.58 -1.77
C PRO A 446 18.07 6.49 -2.48
N VAL A 447 19.34 6.30 -2.14
CA VAL A 447 20.20 5.27 -2.73
C VAL A 447 19.97 3.93 -2.02
N SER A 448 20.08 3.90 -0.70
CA SER A 448 19.81 2.69 0.09
C SER A 448 18.32 2.41 0.31
N GLY A 449 17.45 3.38 0.03
CA GLY A 449 16.01 3.23 0.27
C GLY A 449 15.69 3.06 1.75
N THR A 450 16.41 3.78 2.62
CA THR A 450 16.30 3.63 4.07
C THR A 450 16.11 4.98 4.75
N TRP A 451 15.22 5.02 5.74
CA TRP A 451 15.10 6.17 6.64
C TRP A 451 16.28 6.21 7.62
N LEU A 452 17.12 7.24 7.51
CA LEU A 452 18.25 7.50 8.41
C LEU A 452 17.77 8.06 9.77
N ALA A 453 16.67 8.82 9.75
CA ALA A 453 16.02 9.35 10.93
C ALA A 453 14.53 9.57 10.63
N ARG A 454 13.69 9.44 11.65
CA ARG A 454 12.24 9.65 11.56
C ARG A 454 11.74 10.35 12.81
N ASP A 455 10.82 11.27 12.61
CA ASP A 455 10.03 11.94 13.63
C ASP A 455 8.56 11.63 13.35
N VAL A 456 8.00 10.70 14.12
CA VAL A 456 6.64 10.21 13.97
C VAL A 456 6.03 10.15 15.37
N PRO A 457 5.12 11.07 15.74
CA PRO A 457 4.47 11.04 17.04
C PRO A 457 3.60 9.80 17.15
N ASP A 458 3.39 9.32 18.37
CA ASP A 458 2.42 8.26 18.60
C ASP A 458 1.00 8.80 18.35
N PRO A 459 0.13 8.00 17.70
CA PRO A 459 -1.24 8.39 17.46
C PRO A 459 -2.08 8.33 18.73
N GLU A 460 -3.19 9.04 18.73
CA GLU A 460 -4.22 8.85 19.76
C GLU A 460 -4.81 7.42 19.73
N GLY A 461 -5.21 6.94 20.90
CA GLY A 461 -5.86 5.64 21.07
C GLY A 461 -4.92 4.50 21.47
N ARG A 462 -5.41 3.28 21.27
CA ARG A 462 -4.69 2.06 21.63
C ARG A 462 -3.63 1.73 20.58
N VAL A 463 -2.43 1.37 21.02
CA VAL A 463 -1.39 0.80 20.14
C VAL A 463 -1.23 -0.69 20.41
N LYS A 464 -1.40 -1.52 19.38
CA LYS A 464 -1.17 -2.97 19.42
C LYS A 464 0.04 -3.32 18.56
N ARG A 465 1.08 -3.85 19.19
CA ARG A 465 2.19 -4.51 18.48
C ARG A 465 1.85 -5.98 18.25
N ILE A 466 2.03 -6.45 17.01
CA ILE A 466 1.92 -7.87 16.65
C ILE A 466 3.29 -8.49 16.79
N GLU A 467 3.40 -9.43 17.73
CA GLU A 467 4.61 -10.17 18.07
C GLU A 467 4.22 -11.64 18.14
N LEU A 468 5.13 -12.53 17.71
CA LEU A 468 4.94 -13.96 17.86
C LEU A 468 5.19 -14.32 19.33
N GLU A 469 4.17 -14.88 19.99
CA GLU A 469 4.19 -15.26 21.42
C GLU A 469 5.07 -16.47 21.74
#